data_AF-A0A7S1L3D5-F1
#
_entry.id   AF-A0A7S1L3D5-F1
#
_cell.length_a   1.000
_cell.length_b   1.000
_cell.length_c   1.000
_cell.angle_alpha   90.00
_cell.angle_beta   90.00
_cell.angle_gamma   90.00
#
_symmetry.space_group_name_H-M   'P 1'
#
loop_
_entity.id
_entity.type
_entity.pdbx_description
1 polymer ?
#
loop_
_entity_poly.entity_id
_entity_poly.type
_entity_poly.pdbx_seq_one_letter_code
_entity_poly.pdbx_strand_id
1 'polypeptide(L)'
;RAEWWWLMDDSLEAIGGQLQREGYCVLDGFLSPAQAKSLQGEVEDAHGSGRLEAAGLVNGKVDSKEEAKYLNNGIRGDVIGWFDADEEGWPHGRMLESYLLKIGTLVTELKGHVPELKRVTGRSKAMVACYPGGGARYVKHVDNDGKHPLCRKRLLTGLLYLNDAWRAGDGGELVVLSAANKDVARQVVEPL
;
A
#
# COMPACT_ATOMS: atom_id res chain seq x y z
N ARG A 1 7.87 14.67 15.61
CA ARG A 1 6.62 14.14 16.24
C ARG A 1 7.00 12.99 17.16
N ALA A 2 6.25 12.76 18.23
CA ALA A 2 6.39 11.52 19.01
C ALA A 2 6.05 10.32 18.10
N GLU A 3 6.69 9.17 18.31
CA GLU A 3 6.54 7.98 17.45
C GLU A 3 5.08 7.50 17.29
N TRP A 4 4.26 7.70 18.33
CA TRP A 4 2.88 7.23 18.41
C TRP A 4 1.86 8.39 18.39
N TRP A 5 2.21 9.52 17.76
CA TRP A 5 1.35 10.71 17.71
C TRP A 5 -0.05 10.42 17.15
N TRP A 6 -0.17 9.44 16.25
CA TRP A 6 -1.40 9.03 15.59
C TRP A 6 -2.36 8.24 16.48
N LEU A 7 -1.93 7.85 17.69
CA LEU A 7 -2.77 7.23 18.72
C LEU A 7 -3.43 8.22 19.67
N MET A 8 -3.06 9.50 19.61
CA MET A 8 -3.68 10.52 20.46
C MET A 8 -5.13 10.74 20.04
N ASP A 9 -6.03 10.97 20.99
CA ASP A 9 -7.48 11.11 20.73
C ASP A 9 -7.78 12.13 19.62
N ASP A 10 -7.18 13.33 19.70
CA ASP A 10 -7.32 14.38 18.68
C ASP A 10 -6.85 13.91 17.28
N SER A 11 -5.77 13.11 17.24
CA SER A 11 -5.27 12.54 15.99
C SER A 11 -6.23 11.51 15.43
N LEU A 12 -6.74 10.58 16.26
CA LEU A 12 -7.69 9.56 15.82
C LEU A 12 -9.00 10.18 15.32
N GLU A 13 -9.48 11.22 16.00
CA GLU A 13 -10.64 12.00 15.55
C GLU A 13 -10.38 12.67 14.19
N ALA A 14 -9.23 13.34 14.04
CA ALA A 14 -8.86 14.01 12.80
C ALA A 14 -8.74 13.01 11.63
N ILE A 15 -8.02 11.90 11.84
CA ILE A 15 -7.79 10.85 10.83
C ILE A 15 -9.11 10.18 10.45
N GLY A 16 -9.91 9.76 11.43
CA GLY A 16 -11.20 9.12 11.18
C GLY A 16 -12.20 10.06 10.53
N GLY A 17 -12.22 11.33 10.93
CA GLY A 17 -13.04 12.37 10.30
C GLY A 17 -12.64 12.62 8.85
N GLN A 18 -11.34 12.68 8.55
CA GLN A 18 -10.85 12.85 7.18
C GLN A 18 -11.17 11.63 6.32
N LEU A 19 -10.95 10.41 6.81
CA LEU A 19 -11.31 9.18 6.08
C LEU A 19 -12.79 9.13 5.71
N GLN A 20 -13.69 9.55 6.60
CA GLN A 20 -15.14 9.58 6.31
C GLN A 20 -15.53 10.66 5.29
N ARG A 21 -14.96 11.87 5.40
CA ARG A 21 -15.31 12.98 4.50
C ARG A 21 -14.66 12.83 3.12
N GLU A 22 -13.40 12.42 3.11
CA GLU A 22 -12.56 12.42 1.91
C GLU A 22 -12.43 11.04 1.26
N GLY A 23 -12.62 9.96 2.01
CA GLY A 23 -12.36 8.60 1.55
C GLY A 23 -10.87 8.24 1.50
N TYR A 24 -9.97 9.15 1.93
CA TYR A 24 -8.53 8.94 2.05
C TYR A 24 -7.96 9.80 3.19
N CYS A 25 -6.78 9.45 3.68
CA CYS A 25 -6.00 10.24 4.64
C CYS A 25 -4.50 9.96 4.41
N VAL A 26 -3.66 10.98 4.59
CA VAL A 26 -2.19 10.88 4.47
C VAL A 26 -1.58 11.14 5.84
N LEU A 27 -0.71 10.23 6.29
CA LEU A 27 -0.12 10.24 7.62
C LEU A 27 1.40 10.37 7.56
N ASP A 28 1.91 11.60 7.53
CA ASP A 28 3.35 11.84 7.54
C ASP A 28 4.00 11.46 8.88
N GLY A 29 5.16 10.82 8.79
CA GLY A 29 5.91 10.38 9.97
C GLY A 29 5.18 9.29 10.77
N PHE A 30 4.49 8.37 10.07
CA PHE A 30 3.90 7.17 10.68
C PHE A 30 4.98 6.21 11.22
N LEU A 31 6.05 6.03 10.44
CA LEU A 31 7.31 5.45 10.89
C LEU A 31 8.32 6.57 11.20
N SER A 32 9.19 6.34 12.18
CA SER A 32 10.34 7.23 12.38
C SER A 32 11.32 7.10 11.20
N PRO A 33 12.19 8.10 10.93
CA PRO A 33 13.18 8.00 9.87
C PRO A 33 14.06 6.75 9.97
N ALA A 34 14.43 6.34 11.18
CA ALA A 34 15.22 5.12 11.41
C ALA A 34 14.42 3.84 11.09
N GLN A 35 13.13 3.80 11.43
CA GLN A 35 12.25 2.68 11.11
C GLN A 35 12.00 2.57 9.59
N ALA A 36 11.74 3.70 8.93
CA ALA A 36 11.57 3.75 7.49
C ALA A 36 12.85 3.30 6.78
N LYS A 37 14.03 3.78 7.23
CA LYS A 37 15.31 3.35 6.65
C LYS A 37 15.59 1.86 6.86
N SER A 38 15.27 1.33 8.04
CA SER A 38 15.39 -0.10 8.31
C SER A 38 14.51 -0.92 7.37
N LEU A 39 13.22 -0.56 7.24
CA LEU A 39 12.30 -1.28 6.35
C LEU A 39 12.69 -1.15 4.87
N GLN A 40 13.21 0.00 4.46
CA GLN A 40 13.74 0.20 3.11
C GLN A 40 14.87 -0.80 2.83
N GLY A 41 15.82 -0.96 3.75
CA GLY A 41 16.89 -1.96 3.61
C GLY A 41 16.36 -3.40 3.51
N GLU A 42 15.37 -3.76 4.34
CA GLU A 42 14.73 -5.08 4.26
C GLU A 42 14.06 -5.30 2.88
N VAL A 43 13.43 -4.27 2.31
CA VAL A 43 12.80 -4.32 0.99
C VAL A 43 13.84 -4.38 -0.14
N GLU A 44 14.95 -3.65 -0.02
CA GLU A 44 16.09 -3.73 -0.95
C GLU A 44 16.70 -5.13 -0.97
N ASP A 45 16.86 -5.78 0.19
CA ASP A 45 17.33 -7.17 0.29
C ASP A 45 16.34 -8.17 -0.34
N ALA A 46 15.04 -7.98 -0.12
CA ALA A 46 14.00 -8.78 -0.76
C ALA A 46 14.04 -8.63 -2.30
N HIS A 47 14.21 -7.42 -2.80
CA HIS A 47 14.35 -7.16 -4.23
C HIS A 47 15.64 -7.78 -4.80
N GLY A 48 16.79 -7.56 -4.15
CA GLY A 48 18.10 -8.06 -4.58
C GLY A 48 18.23 -9.58 -4.54
N SER A 49 17.47 -10.25 -3.67
CA SER A 49 17.39 -11.72 -3.59
C SER A 49 16.37 -12.33 -4.56
N GLY A 50 15.72 -11.53 -5.41
CA GLY A 50 14.78 -12.00 -6.44
C GLY A 50 13.43 -12.44 -5.89
N ARG A 51 13.04 -12.00 -4.68
CA ARG A 51 11.73 -12.32 -4.08
C ARG A 51 10.58 -11.47 -4.63
N LEU A 52 10.88 -10.44 -5.43
CA LEU A 52 9.90 -9.66 -6.17
C LEU A 52 9.86 -10.14 -7.63
N GLU A 53 8.67 -10.48 -8.11
CA GLU A 53 8.43 -10.92 -9.49
C GLU A 53 7.59 -9.87 -10.23
N ALA A 54 7.74 -9.78 -11.56
CA ALA A 54 6.92 -8.89 -12.38
C ALA A 54 5.44 -9.15 -12.11
N ALA A 55 4.70 -8.12 -11.70
CA ALA A 55 3.33 -8.27 -11.28
C ALA A 55 2.46 -8.67 -12.47
N GLY A 56 1.89 -9.87 -12.48
CA GLY A 56 0.85 -10.25 -13.43
C GLY A 56 -0.54 -9.86 -12.91
N LEU A 57 -1.49 -9.59 -13.82
CA LEU A 57 -2.89 -9.70 -13.47
C LEU A 57 -3.18 -11.17 -13.16
N VAL A 58 -3.44 -11.51 -11.89
CA VAL A 58 -3.99 -12.81 -11.50
C VAL A 58 -5.46 -12.86 -11.93
N ASN A 59 -5.71 -12.85 -13.24
CA ASN A 59 -6.93 -13.41 -13.79
C ASN A 59 -6.69 -14.91 -13.84
N GLY A 60 -7.47 -15.69 -13.09
CA GLY A 60 -7.33 -17.15 -12.94
C GLY A 60 -7.61 -17.98 -14.20
N LYS A 61 -7.06 -17.59 -15.35
CA LYS A 61 -7.15 -18.27 -16.66
C LYS A 61 -5.86 -18.12 -17.48
N VAL A 62 -4.69 -18.21 -16.85
CA VAL A 62 -3.44 -18.30 -17.60
C VAL A 62 -2.61 -19.42 -17.00
N ASP A 63 -2.61 -20.57 -17.66
CA ASP A 63 -1.91 -21.79 -17.26
C ASP A 63 -0.38 -21.70 -17.50
N SER A 64 0.11 -20.57 -18.02
CA SER A 64 1.54 -20.33 -18.25
C SER A 64 2.02 -19.01 -17.62
N LYS A 65 3.15 -19.08 -16.89
CA LYS A 65 3.86 -17.91 -16.34
C LYS A 65 4.32 -16.94 -17.43
N GLU A 66 4.41 -17.39 -18.69
CA GLU A 66 4.87 -16.59 -19.83
C GLU A 66 3.76 -15.67 -20.38
N GLU A 67 2.53 -16.15 -20.55
CA GLU A 67 1.42 -15.33 -21.08
C GLU A 67 0.96 -14.23 -20.09
N ALA A 68 1.05 -14.49 -18.77
CA ALA A 68 0.79 -13.47 -17.75
C ALA A 68 1.83 -12.33 -17.79
N LYS A 69 3.04 -12.61 -18.30
CA LYS A 69 4.14 -11.65 -18.49
C LYS A 69 3.95 -10.77 -19.72
N TYR A 70 3.22 -11.23 -20.76
CA TYR A 70 3.02 -10.49 -22.01
C TYR A 70 1.76 -9.61 -22.02
N LEU A 71 0.75 -9.90 -21.20
CA LEU A 71 -0.38 -8.98 -20.94
C LEU A 71 0.05 -7.71 -20.17
N ASN A 72 1.33 -7.63 -19.80
CA ASN A 72 1.83 -6.83 -18.69
C ASN A 72 2.31 -5.42 -19.04
N ASN A 73 2.65 -5.10 -20.30
CA ASN A 73 3.29 -3.82 -20.61
C ASN A 73 2.35 -2.59 -20.62
N GLY A 74 1.03 -2.77 -20.51
CA GLY A 74 0.06 -1.68 -20.62
C GLY A 74 -0.59 -1.21 -19.32
N ILE A 75 -0.66 -2.08 -18.30
CA ILE A 75 -1.51 -1.87 -17.12
C ILE A 75 -0.69 -1.55 -15.87
N ARG A 76 0.33 -2.36 -15.56
CA ARG A 76 1.23 -2.11 -14.42
C ARG A 76 2.66 -2.52 -14.74
N GLY A 77 3.64 -1.74 -14.28
CA GLY A 77 5.07 -1.93 -14.58
C GLY A 77 5.94 -2.29 -13.38
N ASP A 78 5.35 -2.74 -12.28
CA ASP A 78 6.04 -3.04 -11.03
C ASP A 78 6.43 -4.52 -10.87
N VAL A 79 7.41 -4.75 -10.00
CA VAL A 79 7.71 -6.06 -9.43
C VAL A 79 7.15 -6.12 -8.02
N ILE A 80 6.49 -7.23 -7.67
CA ILE A 80 5.84 -7.41 -6.38
C ILE A 80 6.16 -8.75 -5.73
N GLY A 81 6.01 -8.80 -4.42
CA GLY A 81 6.00 -10.04 -3.64
C GLY A 81 4.97 -9.94 -2.51
N TRP A 82 4.44 -11.09 -2.11
CA TRP A 82 3.43 -11.20 -1.05
C TRP A 82 4.00 -11.94 0.15
N PHE A 83 4.13 -11.24 1.27
CA PHE A 83 4.87 -11.73 2.43
C PHE A 83 4.00 -11.78 3.68
N ASP A 84 4.12 -12.88 4.42
CA ASP A 84 3.73 -12.89 5.83
C ASP A 84 4.80 -12.14 6.63
N ALA A 85 4.43 -11.62 7.80
CA ALA A 85 5.32 -10.79 8.62
C ALA A 85 6.20 -11.60 9.56
N ASP A 86 5.99 -12.92 9.66
CA ASP A 86 6.83 -13.80 10.45
C ASP A 86 8.18 -14.06 9.78
N GLU A 87 9.13 -14.62 10.53
CA GLU A 87 10.51 -14.83 10.06
C GLU A 87 10.59 -15.80 8.86
N GLU A 88 9.63 -16.71 8.72
CA GLU A 88 9.55 -17.62 7.56
C GLU A 88 9.08 -16.87 6.31
N GLY A 89 8.10 -15.98 6.46
CA GLY A 89 7.54 -15.16 5.39
C GLY A 89 8.39 -13.95 5.02
N TRP A 90 9.16 -13.39 5.95
CA TRP A 90 10.00 -12.20 5.76
C TRP A 90 11.37 -12.37 6.43
N PRO A 91 12.31 -13.07 5.78
CA PRO A 91 13.63 -13.36 6.36
C PRO A 91 14.62 -12.19 6.25
N HIS A 92 14.14 -10.96 6.02
CA HIS A 92 14.97 -9.78 5.80
C HIS A 92 15.11 -8.90 7.04
N GLY A 93 14.28 -9.11 8.06
CA GLY A 93 14.33 -8.40 9.33
C GLY A 93 13.01 -8.45 10.09
N ARG A 94 12.79 -7.51 11.01
CA ARG A 94 11.60 -7.47 11.88
C ARG A 94 10.78 -6.19 11.70
N MET A 95 11.22 -5.29 10.82
CA MET A 95 10.55 -4.00 10.65
C MET A 95 9.24 -4.15 9.87
N LEU A 96 9.13 -5.09 8.94
CA LEU A 96 7.85 -5.39 8.28
C LEU A 96 6.79 -5.85 9.30
N GLU A 97 7.16 -6.76 10.21
CA GLU A 97 6.30 -7.20 11.32
C GLU A 97 5.86 -6.00 12.17
N SER A 98 6.82 -5.17 12.58
CA SER A 98 6.59 -3.99 13.41
C SER A 98 5.66 -2.98 12.73
N TYR A 99 5.82 -2.73 11.43
CA TYR A 99 4.92 -1.89 10.65
C TYR A 99 3.51 -2.48 10.56
N LEU A 100 3.40 -3.79 10.28
CA LEU A 100 2.10 -4.45 10.17
C LEU A 100 1.35 -4.51 11.50
N LEU A 101 2.05 -4.54 12.63
CA LEU A 101 1.47 -4.35 13.96
C LEU A 101 0.96 -2.91 14.12
N LYS A 102 1.79 -1.90 13.82
CA LYS A 102 1.40 -0.47 13.90
C LYS A 102 0.13 -0.16 13.10
N ILE A 103 0.08 -0.57 11.83
CA ILE A 103 -1.10 -0.32 10.97
C ILE A 103 -2.32 -1.09 11.47
N GLY A 104 -2.13 -2.31 12.00
CA GLY A 104 -3.20 -3.09 12.63
C GLY A 104 -3.78 -2.40 13.86
N THR A 105 -2.92 -1.81 14.71
CA THR A 105 -3.34 -1.00 15.86
C THR A 105 -4.11 0.23 15.39
N LEU A 106 -3.58 1.02 14.44
CA LEU A 106 -4.28 2.20 13.91
C LEU A 106 -5.68 1.84 13.39
N VAL A 107 -5.80 0.79 12.58
CA VAL A 107 -7.10 0.34 12.05
C VAL A 107 -8.04 -0.09 13.17
N THR A 108 -7.53 -0.70 14.24
CA THR A 108 -8.34 -1.09 15.40
C THR A 108 -8.89 0.12 16.14
N GLU A 109 -8.05 1.10 16.45
CA GLU A 109 -8.47 2.33 17.13
C GLU A 109 -9.45 3.15 16.27
N LEU A 110 -9.22 3.22 14.96
CA LEU A 110 -10.12 3.92 14.04
C LEU A 110 -11.52 3.31 13.94
N LYS A 111 -11.77 2.08 14.43
CA LYS A 111 -13.14 1.49 14.44
C LYS A 111 -14.12 2.29 15.29
N GLY A 112 -13.63 3.04 16.28
CA GLY A 112 -14.43 3.96 17.09
C GLY A 112 -14.87 5.20 16.30
N HIS A 113 -14.05 5.62 15.34
CA HIS A 113 -14.24 6.87 14.59
C HIS A 113 -14.82 6.65 13.19
N VAL A 114 -14.59 5.49 12.57
CA VAL A 114 -15.02 5.13 11.21
C VAL A 114 -15.84 3.83 11.26
N PRO A 115 -17.19 3.90 11.32
CA PRO A 115 -18.05 2.72 11.52
C PRO A 115 -17.84 1.59 10.51
N GLU A 116 -17.51 1.90 9.26
CA GLU A 116 -17.27 0.93 8.19
C GLU A 116 -16.09 0.00 8.50
N LEU A 117 -15.09 0.48 9.24
CA LEU A 117 -13.91 -0.30 9.62
C LEU A 117 -14.24 -1.41 10.63
N LYS A 118 -15.40 -1.37 11.30
CA LYS A 118 -15.86 -2.48 12.16
C LYS A 118 -15.99 -3.80 11.41
N ARG A 119 -16.17 -3.75 10.08
CA ARG A 119 -16.25 -4.92 9.20
C ARG A 119 -14.87 -5.50 8.83
N VAL A 120 -13.78 -4.81 9.18
CA VAL A 120 -12.41 -5.30 8.96
C VAL A 120 -12.06 -6.30 10.06
N THR A 121 -12.03 -7.58 9.70
CA THR A 121 -11.69 -8.71 10.58
C THR A 121 -10.28 -9.25 10.34
N GLY A 122 -9.58 -8.73 9.33
CA GLY A 122 -8.21 -9.12 9.00
C GLY A 122 -7.67 -8.32 7.82
N ARG A 123 -6.42 -8.60 7.45
CA ARG A 123 -5.71 -8.00 6.33
C ARG A 123 -5.12 -9.08 5.42
N SER A 124 -4.74 -8.71 4.20
CA SER A 124 -3.93 -9.59 3.36
C SER A 124 -2.50 -9.73 3.90
N LYS A 125 -1.73 -10.62 3.27
CA LYS A 125 -0.25 -10.54 3.28
C LYS A 125 0.20 -9.15 2.82
N ALA A 126 1.39 -8.74 3.25
CA ALA A 126 1.99 -7.49 2.79
C ALA A 126 2.38 -7.64 1.32
N MET A 127 1.87 -6.74 0.46
CA MET A 127 2.37 -6.61 -0.90
C MET A 127 3.51 -5.60 -0.88
N VAL A 128 4.73 -6.06 -1.07
CA VAL A 128 5.89 -5.18 -1.31
C VAL A 128 5.97 -4.97 -2.82
N ALA A 129 6.08 -3.71 -3.26
CA ALA A 129 6.11 -3.34 -4.66
C ALA A 129 7.28 -2.40 -4.96
N CYS A 130 7.94 -2.62 -6.09
CA CYS A 130 8.97 -1.74 -6.62
C CYS A 130 8.62 -1.35 -8.06
N TYR A 131 8.57 -0.05 -8.33
CA TYR A 131 8.45 0.49 -9.68
C TYR A 131 9.87 0.87 -10.15
N PRO A 132 10.45 0.17 -11.12
CA PRO A 132 11.88 0.28 -11.46
C PRO A 132 12.25 1.56 -12.25
N GLY A 133 11.42 2.61 -12.22
CA GLY A 133 11.57 3.79 -13.05
C GLY A 133 11.26 3.52 -14.52
N GLY A 134 11.86 4.30 -15.44
CA GLY A 134 11.71 4.10 -16.88
C GLY A 134 10.27 4.24 -17.41
N GLY A 135 9.40 4.95 -16.69
CA GLY A 135 7.98 5.10 -17.02
C GLY A 135 7.07 3.97 -16.52
N ALA A 136 7.60 3.04 -15.71
CA ALA A 136 6.81 2.08 -14.96
C ALA A 136 5.76 2.80 -14.10
N ARG A 137 4.52 2.34 -14.18
CA ARG A 137 3.36 2.95 -13.52
C ARG A 137 2.24 1.93 -13.41
N TYR A 138 1.20 2.25 -12.64
CA TYR A 138 -0.08 1.56 -12.70
C TYR A 138 -1.11 2.50 -13.33
N VAL A 139 -1.77 2.08 -14.40
CA VAL A 139 -2.91 2.81 -14.97
C VAL A 139 -4.03 2.99 -13.96
N LYS A 140 -4.92 3.96 -14.24
CA LYS A 140 -6.14 4.21 -13.47
C LYS A 140 -6.91 2.90 -13.24
N HIS A 141 -7.15 2.57 -11.97
CA HIS A 141 -7.91 1.38 -11.57
C HIS A 141 -8.67 1.62 -10.26
N VAL A 142 -9.51 0.66 -9.91
CA VAL A 142 -10.17 0.59 -8.60
C VAL A 142 -9.69 -0.69 -7.95
N ASP A 143 -9.12 -0.61 -6.75
CA ASP A 143 -8.61 -1.78 -6.03
C ASP A 143 -9.68 -2.86 -5.90
N ASN A 144 -10.89 -2.50 -5.48
CA ASN A 144 -11.99 -3.44 -5.33
C ASN A 144 -13.23 -2.93 -6.04
N ASP A 145 -13.45 -3.39 -7.28
CA ASP A 145 -14.62 -3.03 -8.06
C ASP A 145 -15.89 -3.78 -7.65
N GLY A 146 -15.77 -4.76 -6.73
CA GLY A 146 -16.87 -5.56 -6.22
C GLY A 146 -17.52 -6.49 -7.25
N LYS A 147 -16.97 -6.61 -8.46
CA LYS A 147 -17.57 -7.38 -9.56
C LYS A 147 -17.13 -8.83 -9.57
N HIS A 148 -15.92 -9.11 -9.09
CA HIS A 148 -15.40 -10.47 -9.11
C HIS A 148 -15.92 -11.28 -7.90
N PRO A 149 -16.59 -12.43 -8.11
CA PRO A 149 -17.23 -13.20 -7.05
C PRO A 149 -16.25 -13.80 -6.03
N LEU A 150 -14.96 -13.93 -6.38
CA LEU A 150 -13.90 -14.35 -5.46
C LEU A 150 -13.15 -13.19 -4.79
N CYS A 151 -13.41 -11.93 -5.16
CA CYS A 151 -12.80 -10.81 -4.47
C CYS A 151 -13.42 -10.70 -3.07
N ARG A 152 -12.64 -11.08 -2.04
CA ARG A 152 -12.94 -10.68 -0.66
C ARG A 152 -13.14 -9.16 -0.66
N LYS A 153 -14.19 -8.68 0.01
CA LYS A 153 -14.49 -7.25 0.09
C LYS A 153 -13.35 -6.53 0.83
N ARG A 154 -12.39 -5.97 0.08
CA ARG A 154 -11.41 -5.00 0.60
C ARG A 154 -12.15 -3.71 0.89
N LEU A 155 -11.99 -3.20 2.10
CA LEU A 155 -12.64 -1.98 2.57
C LEU A 155 -11.65 -0.82 2.72
N LEU A 156 -10.41 -1.10 3.05
CA LEU A 156 -9.36 -0.12 3.25
C LEU A 156 -8.09 -0.60 2.55
N THR A 157 -7.48 0.30 1.78
CA THR A 157 -6.12 0.13 1.24
C THR A 157 -5.18 0.98 2.08
N GLY A 158 -4.13 0.36 2.61
CA GLY A 158 -3.03 1.05 3.29
C GLY A 158 -1.78 1.00 2.42
N LEU A 159 -1.16 2.16 2.19
CA LEU A 159 0.12 2.29 1.49
C LEU A 159 1.12 2.93 2.44
N LEU A 160 2.35 2.40 2.43
CA LEU A 160 3.51 3.01 3.07
C LEU A 160 4.55 3.22 1.98
N TYR A 161 5.01 4.46 1.83
CA TYR A 161 6.11 4.80 0.95
C TYR A 161 7.43 4.76 1.72
N LEU A 162 8.52 4.45 1.00
CA LEU A 162 9.86 4.25 1.53
C LEU A 162 10.89 4.94 0.62
N ASN A 163 10.52 6.03 -0.05
CA ASN A 163 11.38 6.68 -1.05
C ASN A 163 12.03 7.92 -0.45
N ASP A 164 12.96 7.72 0.49
CA ASP A 164 13.69 8.80 1.20
C ASP A 164 14.45 9.76 0.28
N ALA A 165 14.83 9.28 -0.92
CA ALA A 165 15.55 10.05 -1.92
C ALA A 165 14.66 10.73 -2.98
N TRP A 166 13.33 10.53 -2.94
CA TRP A 166 12.42 11.09 -3.92
C TRP A 166 12.42 12.63 -3.92
N ARG A 167 12.31 13.22 -5.11
CA ARG A 167 12.23 14.67 -5.30
C ARG A 167 11.11 15.02 -6.28
N ALA A 168 10.56 16.22 -6.09
CA ALA A 168 9.60 16.78 -7.04
C ALA A 168 10.19 16.77 -8.46
N GLY A 169 9.47 16.11 -9.39
CA GLY A 169 9.89 15.91 -10.77
C GLY A 169 10.37 14.48 -11.10
N ASP A 170 10.63 13.63 -10.11
CA ASP A 170 10.97 12.21 -10.34
C ASP A 170 9.76 11.41 -10.85
N GLY A 171 8.55 11.94 -10.65
CA GLY A 171 7.29 11.27 -10.97
C GLY A 171 6.90 10.22 -9.92
N GLY A 172 5.99 9.31 -10.26
CA GLY A 172 5.58 8.23 -9.35
C GLY A 172 4.57 8.65 -8.27
N GLU A 173 4.02 9.87 -8.37
CA GLU A 173 2.96 10.32 -7.49
C GLU A 173 1.70 9.45 -7.62
N LEU A 174 1.00 9.24 -6.50
CA LEU A 174 -0.32 8.64 -6.52
C LEU A 174 -1.38 9.71 -6.75
N VAL A 175 -2.15 9.57 -7.83
CA VAL A 175 -3.30 10.42 -8.09
C VAL A 175 -4.59 9.74 -7.63
N VAL A 176 -5.19 10.27 -6.56
CA VAL A 176 -6.53 9.86 -6.10
C VAL A 176 -7.56 10.65 -6.89
N LEU A 177 -8.45 9.94 -7.58
CA LEU A 177 -9.47 10.52 -8.46
C LEU A 177 -10.83 10.63 -7.74
N SER A 178 -11.66 11.57 -8.19
CA SER A 178 -13.00 11.74 -7.63
C SER A 178 -13.90 10.55 -7.94
N ALA A 179 -14.65 10.10 -6.92
CA ALA A 179 -15.67 9.07 -7.09
C ALA A 179 -16.83 9.55 -7.99
N ALA A 180 -17.14 10.85 -7.97
CA ALA A 180 -18.19 11.45 -8.79
C ALA A 180 -17.76 11.66 -10.24
N ASN A 181 -16.48 11.95 -10.48
CA ASN A 181 -15.91 12.05 -11.81
C ASN A 181 -14.49 11.47 -11.83
N LYS A 182 -14.36 10.28 -12.44
CA LYS A 182 -13.13 9.49 -12.46
C LYS A 182 -12.04 10.05 -13.38
N ASP A 183 -12.24 11.21 -13.98
CA ASP A 183 -11.23 11.93 -14.78
C ASP A 183 -10.76 13.21 -14.09
N VAL A 184 -11.27 13.50 -12.89
CA VAL A 184 -10.86 14.66 -12.08
C VAL A 184 -9.99 14.19 -10.92
N ALA A 185 -8.77 14.72 -10.85
CA ALA A 185 -7.88 14.53 -9.70
C ALA A 185 -8.47 15.21 -8.46
N ARG A 186 -8.54 14.46 -7.37
CA ARG A 186 -8.93 14.95 -6.03
C ARG A 186 -7.69 15.25 -5.19
N GLN A 187 -6.68 14.39 -5.26
CA GLN A 187 -5.42 14.53 -4.53
C GLN A 187 -4.27 13.97 -5.36
N VAL A 188 -3.12 14.62 -5.27
CA VAL A 188 -1.83 14.06 -5.67
C VAL A 188 -1.01 13.83 -4.40
N VAL A 189 -0.50 12.62 -4.21
CA VAL A 189 0.28 12.23 -3.03
C VAL A 189 1.71 11.95 -3.48
N GLU A 190 2.66 12.67 -2.87
CA GLU A 190 4.09 12.42 -3.04
C GLU A 190 4.46 11.10 -2.36
N PRO A 191 5.24 10.22 -3.00
CA PRO A 191 5.52 8.89 -2.48
C PRO A 191 6.70 8.91 -1.50
N LEU A 192 6.65 9.71 -0.43
CA LEU A 192 7.73 9.87 0.57
C LEU A 192 7.69 8.83 1.68
#